data_AF-A0AAU1Q1F5-F1
#
_entry.id   AF-A0AAU1Q1F5-F1
#
_cell.length_a   1.000
_cell.length_b   1.000
_cell.length_c   1.000
_cell.angle_alpha   90.00
_cell.angle_beta   90.00
_cell.angle_gamma   90.00
#
_symmetry.space_group_name_H-M   'P 1'
#
loop_
_entity.id
_entity.type
_entity.pdbx_description
1 polymer ?
#
loop_
_entity_poly.entity_id
_entity_poly.type
_entity_poly.pdbx_seq_one_letter_code
_entity_poly.pdbx_strand_id
1 'polypeptide(L)'
;MIASTPVGSWTWETKRPRPDGDLAKKCVEDTLAVLQVLKTTGLAVHPISADVTVRVGGGGSDAHVRSLSIDPTRADAEQHLLSVLHPVMTTDVRVITIDLSLPGVWLENPVRFRAEKMFTLSVDVWASSASTVVLRTYSDVWMTHDLCGNRQSALQRQNAPLLAAALLQISQLLGAETDPGEPTWYGTPTVSGFEDIPDEDPEVLDSWGMFEVPSRRKRLHSSLPSGVLLYGDEPEGAIQYVEVGEGATVLGYVWASESGASAGYEPRSAAGDAAFMAGRFWLMRLSDLKKRRFSALQALGELERLAGDVSSGSVIPGSRRRMDTLELLQQASGKS
;
A
#
# COMPACT_ATOMS: atom_id res chain seq x y z
N MET A 1 -3.27 -12.16 -1.28
CA MET A 1 -2.01 -11.40 -1.21
C MET A 1 -2.26 -9.90 -1.26
N ILE A 2 -1.22 -9.10 -0.96
CA ILE A 2 -1.23 -7.63 -1.07
C ILE A 2 -0.15 -7.20 -2.08
N ALA A 3 -0.57 -6.51 -3.14
CA ALA A 3 0.30 -5.89 -4.13
C ALA A 3 0.81 -4.52 -3.67
N SER A 4 1.87 -4.02 -4.29
CA SER A 4 2.45 -2.69 -4.06
C SER A 4 1.84 -1.64 -4.99
N THR A 5 1.23 -2.07 -6.08
CA THR A 5 0.41 -1.28 -7.00
C THR A 5 -1.06 -1.68 -6.83
N PRO A 6 -2.02 -0.79 -7.15
CA PRO A 6 -3.43 -1.12 -7.04
C PRO A 6 -3.82 -2.30 -7.93
N VAL A 7 -4.57 -3.24 -7.36
CA VAL A 7 -5.24 -4.32 -8.09
C VAL A 7 -6.45 -3.79 -8.85
N GLY A 8 -7.13 -2.78 -8.29
CA GLY A 8 -8.24 -2.08 -8.94
C GLY A 8 -8.54 -0.73 -8.30
N SER A 9 -9.33 0.08 -9.01
CA SER A 9 -9.76 1.40 -8.55
C SER A 9 -11.17 1.76 -9.00
N TRP A 10 -11.82 2.64 -8.25
CA TRP A 10 -13.14 3.19 -8.56
C TRP A 10 -13.14 4.70 -8.33
N THR A 11 -13.77 5.42 -9.25
CA THR A 11 -13.83 6.88 -9.25
C THR A 11 -15.28 7.35 -9.15
N TRP A 12 -15.50 8.43 -8.40
CA TRP A 12 -16.78 9.14 -8.37
C TRP A 12 -16.52 10.63 -8.60
N GLU A 13 -17.17 11.18 -9.61
CA GLU A 13 -17.13 12.61 -9.89
C GLU A 13 -18.43 13.28 -9.46
N THR A 14 -18.31 14.37 -8.71
CA THR A 14 -19.46 15.14 -8.22
C THR A 14 -19.24 16.63 -8.42
N LYS A 15 -20.33 17.37 -8.63
CA LYS A 15 -20.33 18.85 -8.74
C LYS A 15 -21.31 19.46 -7.75
N ARG A 16 -21.35 18.93 -6.53
CA ARG A 16 -22.23 19.43 -5.46
C ARG A 16 -21.55 20.58 -4.72
N PRO A 17 -21.90 21.86 -4.99
CA PRO A 17 -21.32 22.99 -4.27
C PRO A 17 -21.83 23.04 -2.84
N ARG A 18 -20.99 23.54 -1.92
CA ARG A 18 -21.45 23.93 -0.59
C ARG A 18 -22.09 25.32 -0.64
N PRO A 19 -23.13 25.60 0.17
CA PRO A 19 -23.74 26.93 0.25
C PRO A 19 -22.78 28.04 0.69
N ASP A 20 -21.81 27.71 1.54
CA ASP A 20 -20.79 28.64 2.05
C ASP A 20 -19.55 28.75 1.15
N GLY A 21 -19.42 27.90 0.13
CA GLY A 21 -18.26 27.85 -0.76
C GLY A 21 -16.96 27.37 -0.10
N ASP A 22 -17.00 26.84 1.13
CA ASP A 22 -15.79 26.42 1.85
C ASP A 22 -15.25 25.09 1.29
N LEU A 23 -14.21 25.19 0.46
CA LEU A 23 -13.55 24.06 -0.19
C LEU A 23 -12.90 23.11 0.82
N ALA A 24 -12.28 23.64 1.88
CA ALA A 24 -11.59 22.84 2.89
C ALA A 24 -12.61 22.00 3.65
N LYS A 25 -13.71 22.62 4.06
CA LYS A 25 -14.80 21.92 4.73
C LYS A 25 -15.45 20.87 3.84
N LYS A 26 -15.70 21.17 2.57
CA LYS A 26 -16.20 20.18 1.61
C LYS A 26 -15.29 18.97 1.49
N CYS A 27 -13.98 19.19 1.32
CA CYS A 27 -12.99 18.12 1.18
C CYS A 27 -12.94 17.22 2.42
N VAL A 28 -12.95 17.83 3.61
CA VAL A 28 -12.96 17.10 4.88
C VAL A 28 -14.24 16.30 5.08
N GLU A 29 -15.41 16.88 4.81
CA GLU A 29 -16.69 16.19 4.94
C GLU A 29 -16.82 15.00 3.98
N ASP A 30 -16.49 15.18 2.70
CA ASP A 30 -16.51 14.08 1.72
C ASP A 30 -15.55 12.96 2.14
N THR A 31 -14.35 13.32 2.61
CA THR A 31 -13.35 12.36 3.11
C THR A 31 -13.86 11.56 4.31
N LEU A 32 -14.36 12.23 5.35
CA LEU A 32 -14.83 11.57 6.56
C LEU A 32 -16.09 10.73 6.31
N ALA A 33 -16.97 11.18 5.43
CA ALA A 33 -18.19 10.46 5.08
C ALA A 33 -17.87 9.15 4.33
N VAL A 34 -16.98 9.18 3.34
CA VAL A 34 -16.54 7.95 2.64
C VAL A 34 -15.79 7.03 3.59
N LEU A 35 -14.94 7.58 4.45
CA LEU A 35 -14.22 6.79 5.44
C LEU A 35 -15.15 6.10 6.44
N GLN A 36 -16.25 6.76 6.83
CA GLN A 36 -17.27 6.16 7.67
C GLN A 36 -17.95 4.97 6.98
N VAL A 37 -18.23 5.05 5.67
CA VAL A 37 -18.77 3.92 4.89
C VAL A 37 -17.81 2.73 4.89
N LEU A 38 -16.52 2.97 4.65
CA LEU A 38 -15.49 1.91 4.65
C LEU A 38 -15.36 1.26 6.05
N LYS A 39 -15.49 2.05 7.11
CA LYS A 39 -15.49 1.53 8.48
C LYS A 39 -16.74 0.68 8.77
N THR A 40 -17.93 1.16 8.43
CA THR A 40 -19.19 0.44 8.71
C THR A 40 -19.33 -0.86 7.92
N THR A 41 -18.68 -0.93 6.75
CA THR A 41 -18.59 -2.16 5.94
C THR A 41 -17.44 -3.07 6.38
N GLY A 42 -16.63 -2.67 7.36
CA GLY A 42 -15.54 -3.47 7.91
C GLY A 42 -14.27 -3.49 7.07
N LEU A 43 -14.14 -2.59 6.09
CA LEU A 43 -13.02 -2.52 5.15
C LEU A 43 -11.86 -1.63 5.60
N ALA A 44 -12.10 -0.74 6.58
CA ALA A 44 -11.08 0.13 7.15
C ALA A 44 -11.01 -0.02 8.68
N VAL A 45 -9.79 -0.04 9.22
CA VAL A 45 -9.49 -0.10 10.66
C VAL A 45 -8.49 0.97 11.08
N HIS A 46 -8.41 1.27 12.38
CA HIS A 46 -7.49 2.28 12.94
C HIS A 46 -6.12 1.70 13.33
N PRO A 47 -5.09 2.56 13.47
CA PRO A 47 -5.04 3.98 13.09
C PRO A 47 -4.99 4.19 11.57
N ILE A 48 -5.42 5.35 11.07
CA ILE A 48 -5.32 5.72 9.65
C ILE A 48 -4.23 6.77 9.48
N SER A 49 -3.46 6.67 8.39
CA SER A 49 -2.52 7.72 7.99
C SER A 49 -3.14 8.56 6.90
N ALA A 50 -2.99 9.87 7.01
CA ALA A 50 -3.49 10.85 6.06
C ALA A 50 -2.38 11.80 5.64
N ASP A 51 -2.27 12.02 4.34
CA ASP A 51 -1.42 13.00 3.70
C ASP A 51 -2.30 14.09 3.10
N VAL A 52 -2.05 15.33 3.51
CA VAL A 52 -2.80 16.49 3.04
C VAL A 52 -1.92 17.31 2.10
N THR A 53 -2.41 17.52 0.88
CA THR A 53 -1.73 18.30 -0.16
C THR A 53 -2.63 19.41 -0.66
N VAL A 54 -2.10 20.63 -0.77
CA VAL A 54 -2.82 21.78 -1.29
C VAL A 54 -2.09 22.32 -2.52
N ARG A 55 -2.80 22.47 -3.63
CA ARG A 55 -2.25 23.08 -4.86
C ARG A 55 -2.78 24.50 -5.04
N VAL A 56 -1.85 25.44 -5.15
CA VAL A 56 -2.13 26.88 -5.30
C VAL A 56 -1.90 27.32 -6.75
N GLY A 57 -2.69 28.28 -7.23
CA GLY A 57 -2.55 28.88 -8.55
C GLY A 57 -1.33 29.81 -8.67
N GLY A 58 -0.86 30.04 -9.90
CA GLY A 58 0.13 31.09 -10.20
C GLY A 58 1.58 30.64 -10.37
N GLY A 59 1.90 29.34 -10.21
CA GLY A 59 3.25 28.85 -10.43
C GLY A 59 3.49 27.42 -9.95
N GLY A 60 2.73 26.45 -10.47
CA GLY A 60 3.08 25.02 -10.60
C GLY A 60 3.67 24.25 -9.42
N SER A 61 3.62 24.73 -8.18
CA SER A 61 4.16 24.02 -7.02
C SER A 61 3.04 23.46 -6.16
N ASP A 62 3.01 22.12 -6.07
CA ASP A 62 2.21 21.39 -5.10
C ASP A 62 2.83 21.61 -3.72
N ALA A 63 2.07 22.16 -2.77
CA ALA A 63 2.52 22.28 -1.40
C ALA A 63 1.98 21.07 -0.61
N HIS A 64 2.81 20.06 -0.38
CA HIS A 64 2.51 19.06 0.64
C HIS A 64 2.47 19.77 2.00
N VAL A 65 1.32 19.68 2.67
CA VAL A 65 1.06 20.47 3.88
C VAL A 65 1.56 19.71 5.09
N ARG A 66 1.12 18.45 5.24
CA ARG A 66 1.40 17.62 6.42
C ARG A 66 0.92 16.18 6.23
N SER A 67 1.70 15.23 6.75
CA SER A 67 1.24 13.87 7.11
C SER A 67 0.76 13.84 8.56
N LEU A 68 -0.40 13.26 8.82
CA LEU A 68 -0.98 13.13 10.17
C LEU A 68 -1.71 11.80 10.34
N SER A 69 -1.80 11.33 11.59
CA SER A 69 -2.62 10.17 11.91
C SER A 69 -4.05 10.62 12.24
N ILE A 70 -5.04 10.02 11.57
CA ILE A 70 -6.45 10.30 11.78
C ILE A 70 -7.10 9.13 12.50
N ASP A 71 -7.85 9.48 13.54
CA ASP A 71 -8.88 8.62 14.08
C ASP A 71 -10.26 9.26 13.78
N PRO A 72 -10.95 8.82 12.71
CA PRO A 72 -12.25 9.36 12.32
C PRO A 72 -13.36 9.08 13.32
N THR A 73 -13.12 8.25 14.35
CA THR A 73 -14.10 7.99 15.40
C THR A 73 -14.15 9.10 16.44
N ARG A 74 -13.09 9.91 16.49
CA ARG A 74 -13.04 11.03 17.41
C ARG A 74 -13.98 12.12 16.95
N ALA A 75 -14.71 12.70 17.91
CA ALA A 75 -15.62 13.80 17.65
C ALA A 75 -14.91 15.05 17.08
N ASP A 76 -13.59 15.17 17.27
CA ASP A 76 -12.76 16.27 16.79
C ASP A 76 -12.08 15.99 15.44
N ALA A 77 -12.35 14.87 14.76
CA ALA A 77 -11.65 14.50 13.52
C ALA A 77 -11.78 15.56 12.40
N GLU A 78 -12.98 16.13 12.22
CA GLU A 78 -13.24 17.23 11.28
C GLU A 78 -12.39 18.46 11.64
N GLN A 79 -12.44 18.87 12.90
CA GLN A 79 -11.70 20.03 13.41
C GLN A 79 -10.19 19.83 13.30
N HIS A 80 -9.71 18.61 13.53
CA HIS A 80 -8.30 18.26 13.41
C HIS A 80 -7.82 18.42 11.97
N LEU A 81 -8.54 17.88 11.00
CA LEU A 81 -8.25 18.05 9.57
C LEU A 81 -8.32 19.51 9.12
N LEU A 82 -9.39 20.23 9.51
CA LEU A 82 -9.54 21.64 9.20
C LEU A 82 -8.42 22.50 9.79
N SER A 83 -7.93 22.18 11.00
CA SER A 83 -6.82 22.89 11.62
C SER A 83 -5.50 22.78 10.84
N VAL A 84 -5.35 21.72 10.02
CA VAL A 84 -4.19 21.54 9.13
C VAL A 84 -4.37 22.28 7.81
N LEU A 85 -5.60 22.36 7.29
CA LEU A 85 -5.89 23.05 6.04
C LEU A 85 -5.93 24.58 6.20
N HIS A 86 -6.62 25.11 7.22
CA HIS A 86 -6.84 26.55 7.38
C HIS A 86 -5.59 27.43 7.29
N PRO A 87 -4.43 27.07 7.90
CA PRO A 87 -3.22 27.89 7.83
C PRO A 87 -2.64 28.06 6.42
N VAL A 88 -2.99 27.16 5.48
CA VAL A 88 -2.49 27.18 4.09
C VAL A 88 -3.57 27.56 3.07
N MET A 89 -4.79 27.82 3.53
CA MET A 89 -5.88 28.30 2.66
C MET A 89 -5.65 29.75 2.26
N THR A 90 -5.25 29.97 1.01
CA THR A 90 -5.11 31.29 0.38
C THR A 90 -6.23 31.52 -0.65
N THR A 91 -6.35 32.74 -1.18
CA THR A 91 -7.33 33.06 -2.23
C THR A 91 -7.07 32.34 -3.56
N ASP A 92 -5.89 31.75 -3.73
CA ASP A 92 -5.45 31.16 -5.01
C ASP A 92 -5.50 29.61 -5.02
N VAL A 93 -6.07 28.97 -4.00
CA VAL A 93 -6.18 27.50 -3.95
C VAL A 93 -7.00 27.00 -5.14
N ARG A 94 -6.43 26.07 -5.91
CA ARG A 94 -7.10 25.45 -7.08
C ARG A 94 -7.69 24.11 -6.75
N VAL A 95 -6.99 23.30 -5.95
CA VAL A 95 -7.45 21.99 -5.51
C VAL A 95 -6.87 21.67 -4.14
N ILE A 96 -7.70 21.04 -3.31
CA ILE A 96 -7.31 20.40 -2.06
C ILE A 96 -7.39 18.90 -2.30
N THR A 97 -6.32 18.19 -1.94
CA THR A 97 -6.25 16.74 -2.02
C THR A 97 -6.00 16.19 -0.62
N ILE A 98 -6.85 15.26 -0.18
CA ILE A 98 -6.59 14.43 1.00
C ILE A 98 -6.41 12.99 0.51
N ASP A 99 -5.21 12.47 0.72
CA ASP A 99 -4.85 11.07 0.46
C ASP A 99 -4.78 10.30 1.77
N LEU A 100 -5.50 9.19 1.87
CA LEU A 100 -5.49 8.30 3.03
C LEU A 100 -4.86 6.96 2.66
N SER A 101 -3.95 6.47 3.49
CA SER A 101 -3.58 5.05 3.52
C SER A 101 -4.41 4.36 4.59
N LEU A 102 -5.22 3.39 4.17
CA LEU A 102 -6.20 2.72 5.00
C LEU A 102 -5.75 1.30 5.30
N PRO A 103 -5.40 1.01 6.57
CA PRO A 103 -5.33 -0.36 7.03
C PRO A 103 -6.70 -1.01 6.93
N GLY A 104 -6.71 -2.26 6.51
CA GLY A 104 -7.93 -3.05 6.38
C GLY A 104 -7.76 -4.44 6.94
N VAL A 105 -8.89 -5.09 7.15
CA VAL A 105 -8.94 -6.49 7.52
C VAL A 105 -9.74 -7.27 6.49
N TRP A 106 -9.35 -8.52 6.28
CA TRP A 106 -10.19 -9.48 5.58
C TRP A 106 -10.33 -10.73 6.42
N LEU A 107 -11.31 -11.53 6.04
CA LEU A 107 -11.68 -12.74 6.72
C LEU A 107 -11.22 -13.94 5.90
N GLU A 108 -10.50 -14.84 6.55
CA GLU A 108 -10.22 -16.19 6.05
C GLU A 108 -10.59 -17.15 7.18
N ASN A 109 -11.83 -17.64 7.14
CA ASN A 109 -12.53 -18.29 8.26
C ASN A 109 -11.66 -19.17 9.18
N PRO A 110 -11.62 -18.93 10.51
CA PRO A 110 -12.15 -17.80 11.29
C PRO A 110 -11.12 -16.68 11.53
N VAL A 111 -9.99 -16.71 10.83
CA VAL A 111 -8.85 -15.83 11.06
C VAL A 111 -9.09 -14.47 10.42
N ARG A 112 -8.74 -13.42 11.16
CA ARG A 112 -8.71 -12.04 10.67
C ARG A 112 -7.27 -11.67 10.37
N PHE A 113 -7.02 -11.30 9.12
CA PHE A 113 -5.74 -10.77 8.70
C PHE A 113 -5.81 -9.26 8.58
N ARG A 114 -4.69 -8.58 8.81
CA ARG A 114 -4.56 -7.13 8.74
C ARG A 114 -3.47 -6.77 7.75
N ALA A 115 -3.77 -5.81 6.88
CA ALA A 115 -2.77 -5.14 6.04
C ALA A 115 -2.84 -3.64 6.31
N GLU A 116 -1.68 -2.99 6.48
CA GLU A 116 -1.57 -1.55 6.74
C GLU A 116 -1.90 -0.69 5.51
N LYS A 117 -1.96 -1.31 4.33
CA LYS A 117 -2.34 -0.68 3.07
C LYS A 117 -3.28 -1.58 2.26
N MET A 118 -4.48 -1.79 2.80
CA MET A 118 -5.54 -2.53 2.10
C MET A 118 -6.19 -1.68 1.02
N PHE A 119 -6.41 -0.40 1.36
CA PHE A 119 -6.96 0.60 0.47
C PHE A 119 -6.17 1.90 0.53
N THR A 120 -6.27 2.69 -0.54
CA THR A 120 -6.02 4.13 -0.48
C THR A 120 -7.26 4.88 -0.93
N LEU A 121 -7.57 5.98 -0.26
CA LEU A 121 -8.64 6.90 -0.63
C LEU A 121 -8.03 8.24 -0.99
N SER A 122 -8.40 8.79 -2.15
CA SER A 122 -8.00 10.14 -2.56
C SER A 122 -9.25 10.97 -2.78
N VAL A 123 -9.30 12.16 -2.16
CA VAL A 123 -10.40 13.11 -2.32
C VAL A 123 -9.84 14.43 -2.81
N ASP A 124 -10.16 14.75 -4.06
CA ASP A 124 -9.81 16.02 -4.70
C ASP A 124 -11.03 16.93 -4.70
N VAL A 125 -10.89 18.18 -4.21
CA VAL A 125 -11.91 19.22 -4.32
C VAL A 125 -11.33 20.44 -5.03
N TRP A 126 -11.88 20.73 -6.20
CA TRP A 126 -11.49 21.85 -7.06
C TRP A 126 -12.21 23.14 -6.66
N ALA A 127 -11.60 24.28 -6.94
CA ALA A 127 -12.19 25.60 -6.72
C ALA A 127 -13.53 25.81 -7.46
N SER A 128 -13.78 25.04 -8.52
CA SER A 128 -15.07 24.99 -9.23
C SER A 128 -16.17 24.26 -8.45
N SER A 129 -15.89 23.80 -7.23
CA SER A 129 -16.72 22.88 -6.43
C SER A 129 -16.89 21.48 -7.04
N ALA A 130 -16.21 21.17 -8.14
CA ALA A 130 -16.09 19.79 -8.61
C ALA A 130 -15.25 18.98 -7.62
N SER A 131 -15.60 17.72 -7.42
CA SER A 131 -14.83 16.80 -6.59
C SER A 131 -14.69 15.45 -7.26
N THR A 132 -13.54 14.85 -7.05
CA THR A 132 -13.23 13.50 -7.51
C THR A 132 -12.83 12.69 -6.29
N VAL A 133 -13.52 11.58 -6.07
CA VAL A 133 -13.18 10.59 -5.04
C VAL A 133 -12.64 9.36 -5.74
N VAL A 134 -11.47 8.88 -5.33
CA VAL A 134 -10.87 7.65 -5.88
C VAL A 134 -10.56 6.68 -4.76
N LEU A 135 -11.17 5.50 -4.80
CA LEU A 135 -10.84 4.38 -3.94
C LEU A 135 -9.99 3.38 -4.71
N ARG A 136 -8.89 2.92 -4.13
CA ARG A 136 -8.02 1.89 -4.71
C ARG A 136 -7.83 0.76 -3.73
N THR A 137 -7.81 -0.48 -4.20
CA THR A 137 -7.48 -1.66 -3.40
C THR A 137 -6.21 -2.32 -3.89
N TYR A 138 -5.48 -2.93 -2.95
CA TYR A 138 -4.20 -3.59 -3.20
C TYR A 138 -4.28 -5.11 -2.99
N SER A 139 -5.45 -5.63 -2.63
CA SER A 139 -5.62 -7.03 -2.29
C SER A 139 -6.39 -7.80 -3.35
N ASP A 140 -6.04 -9.06 -3.52
CA ASP A 140 -6.76 -10.01 -4.36
C ASP A 140 -7.95 -10.69 -3.66
N VAL A 141 -8.17 -10.47 -2.35
CA VAL A 141 -9.19 -11.22 -1.57
C VAL A 141 -10.63 -11.05 -2.09
N TRP A 142 -10.84 -10.09 -2.98
CA TRP A 142 -12.10 -9.79 -3.66
C TRP A 142 -12.30 -10.58 -4.96
N MET A 143 -11.26 -11.26 -5.45
CA MET A 143 -11.18 -11.88 -6.77
C MET A 143 -11.27 -13.41 -6.70
N THR A 144 -11.65 -14.05 -7.81
CA THR A 144 -11.77 -15.52 -7.88
C THR A 144 -10.45 -16.26 -7.79
N HIS A 145 -9.35 -15.62 -8.20
CA HIS A 145 -7.98 -16.13 -8.17
C HIS A 145 -7.09 -15.18 -7.37
N ASP A 146 -6.08 -15.73 -6.69
CA ASP A 146 -5.03 -14.95 -6.05
C ASP A 146 -4.02 -14.44 -7.10
N LEU A 147 -3.12 -13.55 -6.70
CA LEU A 147 -2.13 -13.00 -7.65
C LEU A 147 -1.13 -14.04 -8.17
N CYS A 148 -1.07 -15.25 -7.61
CA CYS A 148 -0.26 -16.37 -8.09
C CYS A 148 -1.06 -17.31 -9.00
N GLY A 149 -2.27 -16.92 -9.41
CA GLY A 149 -3.14 -17.71 -10.27
C GLY A 149 -3.90 -18.83 -9.58
N ASN A 150 -3.84 -18.95 -8.25
CA ASN A 150 -4.55 -20.01 -7.52
C ASN A 150 -6.00 -19.61 -7.25
N ARG A 151 -6.93 -20.52 -7.49
CA ARG A 151 -8.34 -20.28 -7.21
C ARG A 151 -8.62 -20.13 -5.71
N GLN A 152 -9.36 -19.08 -5.34
CA GLN A 152 -9.67 -18.71 -3.95
C GLN A 152 -11.16 -18.38 -3.73
N SER A 153 -12.07 -19.13 -4.37
CA SER A 153 -13.51 -18.81 -4.36
C SER A 153 -14.16 -18.78 -2.97
N ALA A 154 -13.63 -19.50 -1.98
CA ALA A 154 -14.14 -19.42 -0.61
C ALA A 154 -13.83 -18.06 0.03
N LEU A 155 -12.61 -17.55 -0.20
CA LEU A 155 -12.16 -16.24 0.29
C LEU A 155 -12.93 -15.11 -0.40
N GLN A 156 -13.08 -15.20 -1.72
CA GLN A 156 -13.87 -14.26 -2.52
C GLN A 156 -15.33 -14.18 -2.03
N ARG A 157 -16.02 -15.32 -1.87
CA ARG A 157 -17.42 -15.34 -1.38
C ARG A 157 -17.60 -14.69 -0.02
N GLN A 158 -16.56 -14.72 0.81
CA GLN A 158 -16.59 -14.12 2.15
C GLN A 158 -16.34 -12.61 2.11
N ASN A 159 -15.49 -12.12 1.21
CA ASN A 159 -14.99 -10.74 1.22
C ASN A 159 -15.58 -9.84 0.12
N ALA A 160 -15.81 -10.35 -1.10
CA ALA A 160 -16.34 -9.57 -2.22
C ALA A 160 -17.67 -8.85 -1.94
N PRO A 161 -18.64 -9.44 -1.19
CA PRO A 161 -19.87 -8.74 -0.83
C PRO A 161 -19.66 -7.49 0.02
N LEU A 162 -18.59 -7.45 0.85
CA LEU A 162 -18.26 -6.29 1.67
C LEU A 162 -17.80 -5.12 0.79
N LEU A 163 -16.94 -5.40 -0.19
CA LEU A 163 -16.51 -4.42 -1.19
C LEU A 163 -17.70 -3.91 -2.02
N ALA A 164 -18.53 -4.82 -2.54
CA ALA A 164 -19.72 -4.45 -3.31
C ALA A 164 -20.67 -3.53 -2.53
N ALA A 165 -20.92 -3.84 -1.25
CA ALA A 165 -21.74 -3.02 -0.38
C ALA A 165 -21.12 -1.63 -0.13
N ALA A 166 -19.80 -1.54 0.04
CA ALA A 166 -19.12 -0.26 0.22
C ALA A 166 -19.20 0.62 -1.04
N LEU A 167 -18.94 0.06 -2.23
CA LEU A 167 -19.02 0.80 -3.49
C LEU A 167 -20.43 1.36 -3.72
N LEU A 168 -21.47 0.55 -3.47
CA LEU A 168 -22.86 0.99 -3.57
C LEU A 168 -23.18 2.14 -2.58
N GLN A 169 -22.76 2.00 -1.32
CA GLN A 169 -23.00 3.03 -0.30
C GLN A 169 -22.24 4.33 -0.59
N ILE A 170 -21.02 4.25 -1.13
CA ILE A 170 -20.26 5.42 -1.58
C ILE A 170 -20.99 6.12 -2.72
N SER A 171 -21.47 5.38 -3.73
CA SER A 171 -22.29 5.97 -4.80
C SER A 171 -23.52 6.70 -4.29
N GLN A 172 -24.26 6.08 -3.35
CA GLN A 172 -25.46 6.67 -2.75
C GLN A 172 -25.11 7.93 -1.95
N LEU A 173 -24.05 7.89 -1.15
CA LEU A 173 -23.53 9.03 -0.39
C LEU A 173 -23.12 10.18 -1.31
N LEU A 174 -22.37 9.85 -2.37
CA LEU A 174 -21.82 10.81 -3.31
C LEU A 174 -22.84 11.30 -4.35
N GLY A 175 -24.00 10.64 -4.45
CA GLY A 175 -25.01 10.91 -5.48
C GLY A 175 -24.43 10.82 -6.89
N ALA A 176 -23.45 9.94 -7.08
CA ALA A 176 -22.67 9.78 -8.30
C ALA A 176 -22.53 8.29 -8.64
N GLU A 177 -22.54 7.98 -9.93
CA GLU A 177 -22.30 6.62 -10.41
C GLU A 177 -20.84 6.22 -10.15
N THR A 178 -20.63 4.94 -9.83
CA THR A 178 -19.29 4.37 -9.75
C THR A 178 -18.74 4.25 -11.17
N ASP A 179 -17.60 4.89 -11.42
CA ASP A 179 -16.80 4.69 -12.62
C ASP A 179 -15.63 3.72 -12.31
N PRO A 180 -15.70 2.45 -12.74
CA PRO A 180 -14.61 1.50 -12.53
C PRO A 180 -13.38 1.92 -13.33
N GLY A 181 -12.20 1.84 -12.72
CA GLY A 181 -10.95 2.13 -13.40
C GLY A 181 -10.60 1.10 -14.48
N GLU A 182 -9.62 1.47 -15.30
CA GLU A 182 -9.07 0.60 -16.35
C GLU A 182 -8.59 -0.76 -15.80
N PRO A 183 -8.66 -1.84 -16.62
CA PRO A 183 -8.06 -3.12 -16.27
C PRO A 183 -6.58 -2.97 -15.89
N THR A 184 -6.19 -3.67 -14.83
CA THR A 184 -4.78 -3.79 -14.44
C THR A 184 -4.22 -5.13 -14.90
N TRP A 185 -2.93 -5.35 -14.72
CA TRP A 185 -2.32 -6.68 -14.91
C TRP A 185 -2.82 -7.72 -13.89
N TYR A 186 -3.58 -7.30 -12.88
CA TYR A 186 -4.10 -8.16 -11.82
C TYR A 186 -5.56 -8.50 -12.03
N GLY A 187 -6.40 -7.52 -12.41
CA GLY A 187 -7.82 -7.75 -12.58
C GLY A 187 -8.55 -6.58 -13.24
N THR A 188 -9.81 -6.84 -13.61
CA THR A 188 -10.71 -5.87 -14.24
C THR A 188 -11.75 -5.37 -13.23
N PRO A 189 -11.69 -4.11 -12.79
CA PRO A 189 -12.70 -3.52 -11.91
C PRO A 189 -14.07 -3.45 -12.58
N THR A 190 -15.12 -3.68 -11.80
CA THR A 190 -16.53 -3.51 -12.19
C THR A 190 -17.24 -2.60 -11.20
N VAL A 191 -18.48 -2.19 -11.49
CA VAL A 191 -19.26 -1.31 -10.59
C VAL A 191 -19.50 -1.88 -9.19
N SER A 192 -19.33 -3.19 -9.01
CA SER A 192 -19.56 -3.91 -7.75
C SER A 192 -18.36 -4.73 -7.26
N GLY A 193 -17.17 -4.59 -7.86
CA GLY A 193 -15.98 -5.35 -7.47
C GLY A 193 -15.08 -5.64 -8.65
N PHE A 194 -14.85 -6.91 -8.95
CA PHE A 194 -14.01 -7.36 -10.06
C PHE A 194 -14.75 -8.32 -10.97
N GLU A 195 -14.33 -8.40 -12.22
CA GLU A 195 -14.75 -9.45 -13.16
C GLU A 195 -14.19 -10.81 -12.72
N ASP A 196 -14.97 -11.87 -12.97
CA ASP A 196 -14.52 -13.23 -12.72
C ASP A 196 -13.50 -13.64 -13.81
N ILE A 197 -12.30 -14.03 -13.39
CA ILE A 197 -11.27 -14.53 -14.28
C ILE A 197 -11.57 -16.01 -14.62
N PRO A 198 -11.52 -16.44 -15.89
CA PRO A 198 -11.69 -17.83 -16.27
C PRO A 198 -10.61 -18.72 -15.64
N ASP A 199 -10.95 -19.98 -15.38
CA ASP A 199 -9.99 -20.95 -14.86
C ASP A 199 -8.97 -21.29 -15.98
N GLU A 200 -7.71 -20.91 -15.77
CA GLU A 200 -6.57 -21.17 -16.67
C GLU A 200 -5.42 -21.77 -15.86
N ASP A 201 -4.31 -22.14 -16.52
CA ASP A 201 -3.10 -22.58 -15.83
C ASP A 201 -2.58 -21.48 -14.87
N PRO A 202 -2.30 -21.78 -13.59
CA PRO A 202 -1.77 -20.79 -12.65
C PRO A 202 -0.51 -20.08 -13.15
N GLU A 203 0.35 -20.73 -13.94
CA GLU A 203 1.53 -20.08 -14.52
C GLU A 203 1.16 -18.95 -15.50
N VAL A 204 0.03 -19.08 -16.20
CA VAL A 204 -0.50 -18.04 -17.10
C VAL A 204 -1.15 -16.90 -16.31
N LEU A 205 -1.67 -17.21 -15.11
CA LEU A 205 -2.33 -16.25 -14.23
C LEU A 205 -1.42 -15.66 -13.14
N ASP A 206 -0.14 -16.04 -13.08
CA ASP A 206 0.83 -15.58 -12.06
C ASP A 206 1.26 -14.13 -12.26
N SER A 207 0.35 -13.19 -12.01
CA SER A 207 0.64 -11.77 -12.01
C SER A 207 1.62 -11.37 -10.90
N TRP A 208 1.77 -12.20 -9.86
CA TRP A 208 2.70 -11.97 -8.76
C TRP A 208 4.15 -12.09 -9.22
N GLY A 209 4.51 -13.24 -9.80
CA GLY A 209 5.84 -13.47 -10.36
C GLY A 209 6.11 -12.58 -11.57
N MET A 210 5.14 -12.46 -12.48
CA MET A 210 5.32 -11.74 -13.74
C MET A 210 5.39 -10.22 -13.61
N PHE A 211 4.58 -9.61 -12.72
CA PHE A 211 4.43 -8.16 -12.67
C PHE A 211 4.74 -7.58 -11.29
N GLU A 212 4.27 -8.21 -10.21
CA GLU A 212 4.39 -7.63 -8.87
C GLU A 212 5.83 -7.67 -8.34
N VAL A 213 6.50 -8.82 -8.41
CA VAL A 213 7.91 -8.95 -7.99
C VAL A 213 8.83 -7.97 -8.74
N PRO A 214 8.77 -7.85 -10.08
CA PRO A 214 9.51 -6.82 -10.81
C PRO A 214 9.14 -5.38 -10.40
N SER A 215 7.86 -5.09 -10.17
CA SER A 215 7.39 -3.75 -9.77
C SER A 215 7.93 -3.36 -8.39
N ARG A 216 7.92 -4.28 -7.43
CA ARG A 216 8.47 -4.08 -6.07
C ARG A 216 9.97 -3.82 -6.11
N ARG A 217 10.70 -4.61 -6.90
CA ARG A 217 12.14 -4.42 -7.13
C ARG A 217 12.43 -3.06 -7.73
N LYS A 218 11.70 -2.68 -8.79
CA LYS A 218 11.84 -1.37 -9.45
C LYS A 218 11.59 -0.22 -8.48
N ARG A 219 10.55 -0.31 -7.64
CA ARG A 219 10.23 0.68 -6.60
C ARG A 219 11.35 0.83 -5.57
N LEU A 220 11.93 -0.27 -5.10
CA LEU A 220 13.07 -0.22 -4.18
C LEU A 220 14.27 0.42 -4.85
N HIS A 221 14.63 -0.02 -6.05
CA HIS A 221 15.82 0.47 -6.75
C HIS A 221 15.72 1.95 -7.13
N SER A 222 14.54 2.44 -7.51
CA SER A 222 14.35 3.86 -7.82
C SER A 222 14.47 4.78 -6.60
N SER A 223 14.31 4.25 -5.38
CA SER A 223 14.49 5.00 -4.13
C SER A 223 15.95 5.14 -3.68
N LEU A 224 16.86 4.37 -4.30
CA LEU A 224 18.26 4.35 -3.92
C LEU A 224 19.02 5.53 -4.55
N PRO A 225 20.04 6.08 -3.85
CA PRO A 225 20.96 7.03 -4.45
C PRO A 225 21.68 6.44 -5.68
N SER A 226 22.06 7.29 -6.63
CA SER A 226 22.90 6.89 -7.76
C SER A 226 24.24 6.31 -7.29
N GLY A 227 24.72 5.25 -7.96
CA GLY A 227 26.02 4.64 -7.69
C GLY A 227 26.05 3.63 -6.54
N VAL A 228 24.89 3.23 -6.01
CA VAL A 228 24.79 2.12 -5.04
C VAL A 228 25.25 0.81 -5.71
N LEU A 229 26.17 0.11 -5.05
CA LEU A 229 26.69 -1.18 -5.48
C LEU A 229 25.89 -2.31 -4.82
N LEU A 230 24.97 -2.94 -5.54
CA LEU A 230 24.10 -4.02 -5.04
C LEU A 230 24.70 -5.40 -5.27
N TYR A 231 24.39 -6.39 -4.42
CA TYR A 231 24.65 -7.81 -4.69
C TYR A 231 23.84 -8.30 -5.90
N GLY A 232 24.12 -9.53 -6.38
CA GLY A 232 23.25 -10.15 -7.38
C GLY A 232 21.81 -10.29 -6.86
N ASP A 233 20.83 -10.19 -7.73
CA ASP A 233 19.40 -10.26 -7.41
C ASP A 233 18.74 -11.58 -7.81
N GLU A 234 19.46 -12.43 -8.53
CA GLU A 234 19.04 -13.77 -8.93
C GLU A 234 19.94 -14.80 -8.23
N PRO A 235 19.54 -15.33 -7.06
CA PRO A 235 20.31 -16.34 -6.38
C PRO A 235 20.11 -17.71 -7.05
N GLU A 236 21.21 -18.44 -7.23
CA GLU A 236 21.15 -19.87 -7.55
C GLU A 236 20.95 -20.68 -6.26
N GLY A 237 19.85 -21.43 -6.21
CA GLY A 237 19.53 -22.33 -5.11
C GLY A 237 19.06 -21.62 -3.84
N ALA A 238 19.40 -22.22 -2.70
CA ALA A 238 18.85 -21.83 -1.41
C ALA A 238 19.39 -20.50 -0.90
N ILE A 239 18.54 -19.85 -0.11
CA ILE A 239 18.83 -18.58 0.56
C ILE A 239 18.68 -18.72 2.07
N GLN A 240 19.37 -17.84 2.79
CA GLN A 240 19.10 -17.57 4.19
C GLN A 240 18.54 -16.16 4.32
N TYR A 241 17.59 -15.98 5.23
CA TYR A 241 17.02 -14.67 5.49
C TYR A 241 16.82 -14.43 6.99
N VAL A 242 16.72 -13.16 7.35
CA VAL A 242 16.33 -12.69 8.68
C VAL A 242 15.13 -11.75 8.54
N GLU A 243 14.27 -11.72 9.55
CA GLU A 243 13.12 -10.82 9.59
C GLU A 243 13.56 -9.46 10.12
N VAL A 244 13.12 -8.41 9.45
CA VAL A 244 13.27 -7.02 9.90
C VAL A 244 11.92 -6.57 10.43
N GLY A 245 11.91 -6.02 11.64
CA GLY A 245 10.68 -5.52 12.26
C GLY A 245 10.86 -4.25 13.07
N GLU A 246 9.73 -3.64 13.37
CA GLU A 246 9.56 -2.53 14.30
C GLU A 246 8.39 -2.84 15.24
N GLY A 247 8.65 -2.92 16.54
CA GLY A 247 7.66 -3.37 17.52
C GLY A 247 7.15 -4.78 17.20
N ALA A 248 5.85 -4.92 16.98
CA ALA A 248 5.19 -6.18 16.62
C ALA A 248 5.07 -6.41 15.10
N THR A 249 5.52 -5.45 14.28
CA THR A 249 5.31 -5.47 12.82
C THR A 249 6.57 -5.93 12.10
N VAL A 250 6.44 -6.96 11.25
CA VAL A 250 7.50 -7.34 10.30
C VAL A 250 7.42 -6.43 9.08
N LEU A 251 8.50 -5.70 8.80
CA LEU A 251 8.65 -4.79 7.67
C LEU A 251 9.14 -5.49 6.41
N GLY A 252 9.87 -6.60 6.55
CA GLY A 252 10.39 -7.38 5.43
C GLY A 252 11.53 -8.31 5.83
N TYR A 253 12.31 -8.73 4.85
CA TYR A 253 13.31 -9.77 5.03
C TYR A 253 14.62 -9.36 4.34
N VAL A 254 15.73 -9.38 5.07
CA VAL A 254 17.06 -9.31 4.46
C VAL A 254 17.49 -10.73 4.15
N TRP A 255 17.90 -10.98 2.91
CA TRP A 255 18.26 -12.33 2.45
C TRP A 255 19.62 -12.36 1.77
N ALA A 256 20.26 -13.53 1.78
CA ALA A 256 21.52 -13.81 1.12
C ALA A 256 21.53 -15.24 0.55
N SER A 257 22.10 -15.42 -0.64
CA SER A 257 22.29 -16.72 -1.27
C SER A 257 23.36 -17.54 -0.56
N GLU A 258 23.17 -18.85 -0.48
CA GLU A 258 24.19 -19.75 0.08
C GLU A 258 25.45 -19.81 -0.80
N SER A 259 25.33 -19.51 -2.10
CA SER A 259 26.46 -19.31 -3.02
C SER A 259 27.32 -18.08 -2.71
N GLY A 260 26.80 -17.12 -1.93
CA GLY A 260 27.53 -15.93 -1.48
C GLY A 260 27.57 -14.75 -2.45
N ALA A 261 26.97 -14.85 -3.63
CA ALA A 261 27.00 -13.82 -4.68
C ALA A 261 25.80 -12.85 -4.67
N SER A 262 24.65 -13.33 -4.20
CA SER A 262 23.36 -12.62 -4.30
C SER A 262 22.79 -12.32 -2.93
N ALA A 263 22.24 -11.12 -2.76
CA ALA A 263 21.66 -10.66 -1.50
C ALA A 263 20.71 -9.50 -1.76
N GLY A 264 19.72 -9.34 -0.91
CA GLY A 264 18.76 -8.27 -1.10
C GLY A 264 17.85 -8.08 0.10
N TYR A 265 16.81 -7.30 -0.17
CA TYR A 265 15.72 -7.06 0.76
C TYR A 265 14.40 -7.34 0.06
N GLU A 266 13.54 -8.11 0.72
CA GLU A 266 12.20 -8.45 0.26
C GLU A 266 11.17 -7.78 1.19
N PRO A 267 10.35 -6.81 0.73
CA PRO A 267 9.45 -6.05 1.59
C PRO A 267 8.23 -6.88 2.01
N ARG A 268 7.75 -6.78 3.26
CA ARG A 268 6.47 -7.39 3.65
C ARG A 268 5.32 -6.52 3.14
N SER A 269 4.53 -6.97 2.16
CA SER A 269 3.46 -6.15 1.56
C SER A 269 2.40 -5.71 2.58
N ALA A 270 2.09 -6.56 3.56
CA ALA A 270 1.15 -6.24 4.64
C ALA A 270 1.60 -5.02 5.50
N ALA A 271 2.88 -4.70 5.54
CA ALA A 271 3.40 -3.53 6.26
C ALA A 271 3.37 -2.23 5.45
N GLY A 272 2.84 -2.26 4.21
CA GLY A 272 2.60 -1.07 3.40
C GLY A 272 3.88 -0.31 3.04
N ASP A 273 3.82 1.02 3.05
CA ASP A 273 4.93 1.86 2.58
C ASP A 273 6.16 1.84 3.51
N ALA A 274 5.97 1.54 4.80
CA ALA A 274 7.07 1.38 5.76
C ALA A 274 8.02 0.24 5.37
N ALA A 275 7.50 -0.83 4.76
CA ALA A 275 8.31 -1.93 4.24
C ALA A 275 9.33 -1.48 3.20
N PHE A 276 8.91 -0.59 2.28
CA PHE A 276 9.76 -0.05 1.23
C PHE A 276 10.76 0.99 1.76
N MET A 277 10.33 1.82 2.71
CA MET A 277 11.23 2.76 3.38
C MET A 277 12.35 2.03 4.11
N ALA A 278 12.03 0.99 4.89
CA ALA A 278 13.02 0.15 5.55
C ALA A 278 13.95 -0.52 4.52
N GLY A 279 13.39 -1.06 3.45
CA GLY A 279 14.15 -1.71 2.38
C GLY A 279 15.24 -0.83 1.76
N ARG A 280 14.96 0.46 1.57
CA ARG A 280 15.96 1.44 1.12
C ARG A 280 17.19 1.45 2.03
N PHE A 281 16.99 1.52 3.35
CA PHE A 281 18.09 1.54 4.32
C PHE A 281 18.86 0.21 4.36
N TRP A 282 18.17 -0.93 4.32
CA TRP A 282 18.83 -2.23 4.31
C TRP A 282 19.64 -2.49 3.05
N LEU A 283 19.15 -2.08 1.88
CA LEU A 283 19.90 -2.15 0.63
C LEU A 283 21.14 -1.24 0.64
N MET A 284 21.05 -0.05 1.25
CA MET A 284 22.23 0.81 1.47
C MET A 284 23.27 0.15 2.38
N ARG A 285 22.84 -0.50 3.47
CA ARG A 285 23.75 -1.24 4.38
C ARG A 285 24.41 -2.44 3.69
N LEU A 286 23.66 -3.21 2.91
CA LEU A 286 24.19 -4.26 2.05
C LEU A 286 25.22 -3.71 1.06
N SER A 287 24.96 -2.54 0.47
CA SER A 287 25.89 -1.91 -0.46
C SER A 287 27.23 -1.56 0.19
N ASP A 288 27.21 -1.02 1.41
CA ASP A 288 28.45 -0.69 2.11
C ASP A 288 29.26 -1.94 2.47
N LEU A 289 28.59 -3.04 2.82
CA LEU A 289 29.24 -4.33 3.03
C LEU A 289 29.81 -4.91 1.72
N LYS A 290 29.09 -4.77 0.60
CA LYS A 290 29.59 -5.17 -0.71
C LYS A 290 30.83 -4.37 -1.14
N LYS A 291 30.85 -3.05 -0.91
CA LYS A 291 32.04 -2.20 -1.15
C LYS A 291 33.24 -2.66 -0.33
N ARG A 292 33.00 -3.14 0.90
CA ARG A 292 34.00 -3.76 1.78
C ARG A 292 34.33 -5.22 1.44
N ARG A 293 33.81 -5.74 0.32
CA ARG A 293 34.08 -7.09 -0.23
C ARG A 293 33.60 -8.24 0.64
N PHE A 294 32.57 -8.04 1.47
CA PHE A 294 31.90 -9.13 2.17
C PHE A 294 31.12 -9.98 1.16
N SER A 295 31.13 -11.31 1.31
CA SER A 295 30.16 -12.16 0.62
C SER A 295 28.74 -11.91 1.14
N ALA A 296 27.72 -12.32 0.40
CA ALA A 296 26.32 -12.14 0.79
C ALA A 296 26.03 -12.71 2.19
N LEU A 297 26.48 -13.94 2.49
CA LEU A 297 26.29 -14.55 3.81
C LEU A 297 27.07 -13.86 4.93
N GLN A 298 28.29 -13.39 4.65
CA GLN A 298 29.04 -12.60 5.62
C GLN A 298 28.32 -11.29 5.92
N ALA A 299 27.80 -10.62 4.88
CA ALA A 299 27.04 -9.40 5.03
C ALA A 299 25.76 -9.63 5.87
N LEU A 300 25.01 -10.69 5.59
CA LEU A 300 23.82 -11.06 6.39
C LEU A 300 24.18 -11.23 7.88
N GLY A 301 25.29 -11.91 8.19
CA GLY A 301 25.75 -12.10 9.57
C GLY A 301 26.20 -10.81 10.26
N GLU A 302 26.74 -9.84 9.52
CA GLU A 302 27.05 -8.51 10.07
C GLU A 302 25.78 -7.69 10.32
N LEU A 303 24.82 -7.72 9.39
CA LEU A 303 23.55 -7.00 9.51
C LEU A 303 22.69 -7.52 10.66
N GLU A 304 22.74 -8.82 10.94
CA GLU A 304 22.06 -9.47 12.08
C GLU A 304 22.52 -8.91 13.43
N ARG A 305 23.74 -8.36 13.51
CA ARG A 305 24.30 -7.77 14.75
C ARG A 305 24.06 -6.27 14.88
N LEU A 306 23.58 -5.59 13.84
CA LEU A 306 23.36 -4.16 13.87
C LEU A 306 22.11 -3.84 14.71
N ALA A 307 22.24 -2.82 15.56
CA ALA A 307 21.08 -2.18 16.14
C ALA A 307 20.27 -1.49 15.03
N GLY A 308 18.95 -1.62 15.08
CA GLY A 308 18.07 -0.89 14.19
C GLY A 308 17.91 0.58 14.56
N ASP A 309 17.22 1.31 13.70
CA ASP A 309 16.72 2.65 13.97
C ASP A 309 15.23 2.74 13.56
N VAL A 310 14.56 3.84 13.92
CA VAL A 310 13.12 4.04 13.66
C VAL A 310 12.79 4.02 12.17
N SER A 311 13.73 4.39 11.29
CA SER A 311 13.48 4.44 9.83
C SER A 311 13.72 3.10 9.15
N SER A 312 14.59 2.25 9.71
CA SER A 312 14.95 0.96 9.12
C SER A 312 14.32 -0.26 9.81
N GLY A 313 13.79 -0.09 11.02
CA GLY A 313 13.55 -1.21 11.93
C GLY A 313 14.86 -1.91 12.34
N SER A 314 14.73 -3.06 12.99
CA SER A 314 15.83 -3.91 13.47
C SER A 314 15.64 -5.35 13.04
N VAL A 315 16.72 -6.13 12.97
CA VAL A 315 16.60 -7.58 12.79
C VAL A 315 15.95 -8.18 14.05
N ILE A 316 14.90 -8.98 13.85
CA ILE A 316 14.23 -9.71 14.94
C ILE A 316 15.18 -10.82 15.42
N PRO A 317 15.59 -10.83 16.70
CA PRO A 317 16.53 -11.82 17.22
C PRO A 317 16.03 -13.26 17.02
N GLY A 318 16.90 -14.15 16.52
CA GLY A 318 16.57 -15.56 16.30
C GLY A 318 15.63 -15.83 15.11
N SER A 319 15.35 -14.82 14.29
CA SER A 319 14.51 -14.95 13.09
C SER A 319 15.21 -15.58 11.88
N ARG A 320 16.49 -15.92 11.98
CA ARG A 320 17.23 -16.49 10.85
C ARG A 320 16.62 -17.83 10.41
N ARG A 321 16.30 -17.94 9.12
CA ARG A 321 15.71 -19.12 8.50
C ARG A 321 16.35 -19.38 7.14
N ARG A 322 16.11 -20.57 6.59
CA ARG A 322 16.51 -20.99 5.25
C ARG A 322 15.26 -21.22 4.40
N MET A 323 15.32 -20.84 3.13
CA MET A 323 14.33 -21.19 2.10
C MET A 323 15.04 -21.77 0.89
N ASP A 324 14.35 -22.66 0.17
CA ASP A 324 14.94 -23.37 -0.97
C ASP A 324 15.12 -22.47 -2.19
N THR A 325 14.28 -21.44 -2.35
CA THR A 325 14.39 -20.44 -3.41
C THR A 325 14.00 -19.04 -2.92
N LEU A 326 14.44 -18.00 -3.63
CA LEU A 326 14.00 -16.62 -3.37
C LEU A 326 12.52 -16.41 -3.73
N GLU A 327 12.00 -17.13 -4.71
CA GLU A 327 10.60 -17.05 -5.13
C GLU A 327 9.64 -17.42 -3.98
N LEU A 328 9.98 -18.44 -3.20
CA LEU A 328 9.19 -18.81 -2.01
C LEU A 328 9.18 -17.71 -0.96
N LEU A 329 10.29 -16.97 -0.78
CA LEU A 329 10.34 -15.82 0.10
C LEU A 329 9.50 -14.66 -0.45
N GLN A 330 9.56 -14.42 -1.76
CA GLN A 330 8.77 -13.40 -2.44
C GLN A 330 7.27 -13.66 -2.27
N GLN A 331 6.80 -14.88 -2.54
CA GLN A 331 5.41 -15.28 -2.30
C GLN A 331 5.02 -15.15 -0.82
N ALA A 332 5.87 -15.64 0.10
CA ALA A 332 5.61 -15.52 1.53
C ALA A 332 5.51 -14.06 1.98
N SER A 333 6.32 -13.16 1.42
CA SER A 333 6.32 -11.73 1.73
C SER A 333 5.08 -10.97 1.24
N GLY A 334 4.41 -11.50 0.21
CA GLY A 334 3.16 -10.99 -0.35
C GLY A 334 1.90 -11.46 0.37
N LYS A 335 1.99 -12.63 0.99
CA LYS A 335 0.98 -13.12 1.94
C LYS A 335 0.99 -12.25 3.18
N SER A 336 -0.13 -12.18 3.89
CA SER A 336 -0.27 -11.35 5.10
C SER A 336 -0.40 -12.20 6.35
#